data_AF-A0A9Q0Z9L2-F1
#
_entry.id   AF-A0A9Q0Z9L2-F1
#
_cell.length_a   1.000
_cell.length_b   1.000
_cell.length_c   1.000
_cell.angle_alpha   90.00
_cell.angle_beta   90.00
_cell.angle_gamma   90.00
#
_symmetry.space_group_name_H-M   'P 1'
#
loop_
_entity.id
_entity.type
_entity.pdbx_description
1 polymer ?
#
loop_
_entity_poly.entity_id
_entity_poly.type
_entity_poly.pdbx_seq_one_letter_code
_entity_poly.pdbx_strand_id
1 'polypeptide(L)'
;MLTQEVSPVNNPLLFLQLAFSSTFFAGLFQASLGFLRLGFIIDFLSKATLIGFMAGAAIIVSLQQLKSLLGITHFTKKMGLVPVLSSVFHNINEWSWQTILMGFCFLVFLLLTRHVSIRNPKLFWVSAGAPLLSVILSTILVFAFKAENHGISVLQEGLNPPSWNMLHFHGSNLGLVV
;
A
#
# COMPACT_ATOMS: atom_id res chain seq x y z
N MET A 1 4.92 -11.58 -9.07
CA MET A 1 5.92 -12.66 -9.03
C MET A 1 5.54 -13.66 -7.96
N LEU A 2 5.72 -13.38 -6.65
CA LEU A 2 5.31 -14.32 -5.59
C LEU A 2 3.82 -14.72 -5.61
N THR A 3 2.91 -13.77 -5.83
CA THR A 3 1.46 -14.03 -5.87
C THR A 3 1.00 -14.84 -7.10
N GLN A 4 1.87 -15.00 -8.10
CA GLN A 4 1.58 -15.79 -9.30
C GLN A 4 1.98 -17.25 -9.11
N GLU A 5 3.08 -17.51 -8.40
CA GLU A 5 3.60 -18.84 -8.10
C GLU A 5 2.98 -19.44 -6.82
N VAL A 6 2.72 -18.59 -5.81
CA VAL A 6 2.17 -19.00 -4.52
C VAL A 6 0.91 -18.18 -4.21
N SER A 7 -0.23 -18.86 -4.23
CA SER A 7 -1.51 -18.23 -3.92
C SER A 7 -1.64 -17.92 -2.41
N PRO A 8 -1.86 -16.65 -2.02
CA PRO A 8 -2.00 -16.26 -0.60
C PRO A 8 -3.18 -16.90 0.12
N VAL A 9 -4.20 -17.34 -0.64
CA VAL A 9 -5.43 -17.93 -0.10
C VAL A 9 -5.24 -19.41 0.20
N ASN A 10 -4.46 -20.12 -0.62
CA ASN A 10 -4.30 -21.57 -0.50
C ASN A 10 -3.17 -21.93 0.47
N ASN A 11 -2.08 -21.15 0.49
CA ASN A 11 -0.92 -21.38 1.35
C ASN A 11 -0.41 -20.06 1.97
N PRO A 12 -1.16 -19.49 2.95
CA PRO A 12 -0.83 -18.19 3.53
C PRO A 12 0.52 -18.18 4.26
N LEU A 13 0.85 -19.27 4.97
CA LEU A 13 2.11 -19.39 5.71
C LEU A 13 3.33 -19.38 4.77
N LEU A 14 3.27 -20.15 3.68
CA LEU A 14 4.36 -20.22 2.70
C LEU A 14 4.55 -18.87 2.01
N PHE A 15 3.45 -18.22 1.61
CA PHE A 15 3.51 -16.88 1.01
C PHE A 15 4.21 -15.87 1.95
N LEU A 16 3.87 -15.91 3.24
CA LEU A 16 4.44 -15.03 4.25
C LEU A 16 5.92 -15.34 4.53
N GLN A 17 6.30 -16.62 4.58
CA GLN A 17 7.70 -17.05 4.70
C GLN A 17 8.56 -16.57 3.52
N LEU A 18 8.05 -16.70 2.28
CA LEU A 18 8.75 -16.20 1.09
C LEU A 18 8.87 -14.67 1.10
N ALA A 19 7.81 -13.96 1.48
CA ALA A 19 7.82 -12.50 1.58
C ALA A 19 8.82 -11.99 2.61
N PHE A 20 8.88 -12.60 3.80
CA PHE A 20 9.86 -12.25 4.82
C PHE A 20 11.29 -12.59 4.40
N SER A 21 11.49 -13.76 3.80
CA SER A 21 12.82 -14.16 3.33
C SER A 21 13.31 -13.22 2.23
N SER A 22 12.44 -12.81 1.31
CA SER A 22 12.80 -11.88 0.22
C SER A 22 13.11 -10.49 0.75
N THR A 23 12.32 -10.00 1.70
CA THR A 23 12.57 -8.72 2.39
C THR A 23 13.89 -8.75 3.17
N PHE A 24 14.21 -9.89 3.81
CA PHE A 24 15.47 -10.09 4.51
C PHE A 24 16.67 -10.02 3.55
N PHE A 25 16.63 -10.73 2.41
CA PHE A 25 17.70 -10.66 1.42
C PHE A 25 17.83 -9.26 0.80
N ALA A 26 16.71 -8.59 0.49
CA ALA A 26 16.73 -7.20 0.02
C ALA A 26 17.42 -6.27 1.03
N GLY A 27 17.11 -6.40 2.31
CA GLY A 27 17.76 -5.66 3.39
C GLY A 27 19.24 -6.01 3.56
N LEU A 28 19.60 -7.29 3.44
CA LEU A 28 20.99 -7.76 3.50
C LEU A 28 21.83 -7.19 2.35
N PHE A 29 21.30 -7.21 1.12
CA PHE A 29 21.96 -6.58 -0.03
C PHE A 29 22.09 -5.08 0.17
N GLN A 30 21.02 -4.39 0.59
CA GLN A 30 21.05 -2.96 0.85
C GLN A 30 22.08 -2.58 1.93
N ALA A 31 22.16 -3.34 3.02
CA ALA A 31 23.15 -3.16 4.08
C ALA A 31 24.58 -3.42 3.59
N SER A 32 24.78 -4.47 2.78
CA SER A 32 26.08 -4.82 2.20
C SER A 32 26.58 -3.72 1.25
N LEU A 33 25.71 -3.22 0.37
CA LEU A 33 26.02 -2.10 -0.52
C LEU A 33 26.33 -0.81 0.27
N GLY A 34 25.60 -0.56 1.37
CA GLY A 34 25.86 0.55 2.27
C GLY A 34 27.21 0.45 2.99
N PHE A 35 27.56 -0.74 3.49
CA PHE A 35 28.86 -1.02 4.12
C PHE A 35 30.01 -0.82 3.12
N LEU A 36 29.84 -1.28 1.89
CA LEU A 36 30.80 -1.07 0.79
C LEU A 36 30.81 0.36 0.24
N ARG A 37 29.98 1.27 0.77
CA ARG A 37 29.83 2.67 0.33
C ARG A 37 29.51 2.79 -1.17
N LEU A 38 28.79 1.83 -1.72
CA LEU A 38 28.39 1.82 -3.14
C LEU A 38 27.24 2.79 -3.48
N GLY A 39 26.92 3.71 -2.57
CA GLY A 39 25.93 4.77 -2.80
C GLY A 39 26.27 5.70 -3.96
N PHE A 40 27.56 5.82 -4.30
CA PHE A 40 28.03 6.64 -5.44
C PHE A 40 27.44 6.17 -6.79
N ILE A 41 27.02 4.90 -6.89
CA ILE A 41 26.40 4.36 -8.11
C ILE A 41 25.10 5.11 -8.43
N ILE A 42 24.38 5.58 -7.41
CA ILE A 42 23.13 6.31 -7.58
C ILE A 42 23.38 7.68 -8.25
N ASP A 43 24.55 8.30 -8.03
CA ASP A 43 24.91 9.57 -8.65
C ASP A 43 25.12 9.46 -10.17
N PHE A 44 25.35 8.25 -10.68
CA PHE A 44 25.41 7.97 -12.12
C PHE A 44 24.04 7.79 -12.76
N LEU A 45 22.96 7.67 -11.98
CA LEU A 45 21.61 7.62 -12.52
C LEU A 45 21.15 9.02 -12.92
N SER A 46 20.72 9.16 -14.18
CA SER A 46 20.17 10.42 -14.66
C SER A 46 18.95 10.83 -13.83
N LYS A 47 18.90 12.12 -13.46
CA LYS A 47 17.73 12.70 -12.78
C LYS A 47 16.44 12.45 -13.56
N ALA A 48 16.50 12.44 -14.89
CA ALA A 48 15.34 12.17 -15.74
C ALA A 48 14.79 10.74 -15.52
N THR A 49 15.66 9.75 -15.38
CA THR A 49 15.28 8.35 -15.13
C THR A 49 14.66 8.19 -13.75
N LEU A 50 15.23 8.84 -12.73
CA LEU A 50 14.67 8.82 -11.37
C LEU A 50 13.27 9.44 -11.31
N ILE A 51 13.09 10.61 -11.94
CA ILE A 51 11.79 11.29 -12.01
C ILE A 51 10.78 10.44 -12.78
N GLY A 52 11.19 9.84 -13.92
CA GLY A 52 10.32 8.95 -14.71
C GLY A 52 9.88 7.71 -13.95
N PHE A 53 10.80 7.07 -13.22
CA PHE A 53 10.48 5.92 -12.37
C PHE A 53 9.51 6.30 -11.22
N MET A 54 9.77 7.40 -10.52
CA MET A 54 8.90 7.89 -9.46
C MET A 54 7.50 8.26 -9.97
N ALA A 55 7.40 8.90 -11.14
CA ALA A 55 6.12 9.22 -11.76
C ALA A 55 5.35 7.95 -12.15
N GLY A 56 6.03 6.96 -12.74
CA GLY A 56 5.43 5.66 -13.05
C GLY A 56 4.91 4.93 -11.81
N ALA A 57 5.72 4.86 -10.74
CA ALA A 57 5.31 4.29 -9.46
C ALA A 57 4.11 5.03 -8.86
N ALA A 58 4.09 6.37 -8.91
CA ALA A 58 2.98 7.18 -8.42
C ALA A 58 1.67 6.90 -9.17
N ILE A 59 1.72 6.70 -10.48
CA ILE A 59 0.55 6.31 -11.28
C ILE A 59 0.03 4.93 -10.83
N ILE A 60 0.91 3.93 -10.70
CA ILE A 60 0.53 2.56 -10.29
C ILE A 60 -0.11 2.58 -8.89
N VAL A 61 0.49 3.30 -7.94
CA VAL A 61 -0.06 3.44 -6.58
C VAL A 61 -1.42 4.14 -6.62
N SER A 62 -1.55 5.22 -7.39
CA SER A 62 -2.82 5.95 -7.51
C SER A 62 -3.94 5.06 -8.07
N LEU A 63 -3.63 4.23 -9.07
CA LEU A 63 -4.58 3.28 -9.65
C LEU A 63 -4.97 2.14 -8.69
N GLN A 64 -4.05 1.70 -7.83
CA GLN A 64 -4.38 0.73 -6.77
C GLN A 64 -5.34 1.33 -5.73
N GLN A 65 -5.25 2.64 -5.46
CA GLN A 65 -6.17 3.32 -4.53
C GLN A 65 -7.60 3.43 -5.07
N LEU A 66 -7.82 3.34 -6.40
CA LEU A 66 -9.17 3.34 -6.97
C LEU A 66 -10.02 2.19 -6.44
N LYS A 67 -9.43 1.03 -6.13
CA LYS A 67 -10.15 -0.09 -5.51
C LYS A 67 -10.88 0.36 -4.24
N SER A 68 -10.15 0.99 -3.32
CA SER A 68 -10.69 1.43 -2.04
C SER A 68 -11.59 2.65 -2.18
N LEU A 69 -11.28 3.56 -3.12
CA LEU A 69 -12.09 4.76 -3.36
C LEU A 69 -13.47 4.41 -3.96
N LEU A 70 -13.54 3.43 -4.86
CA LEU A 70 -14.77 3.01 -5.54
C LEU A 70 -15.55 1.91 -4.78
N GLY A 71 -14.92 1.27 -3.80
CA GLY A 71 -15.51 0.19 -3.02
C GLY A 71 -15.61 -1.15 -3.76
N ILE A 72 -14.76 -1.38 -4.77
CA ILE A 72 -14.80 -2.58 -5.61
C ILE A 72 -14.26 -3.78 -4.83
N THR A 73 -15.03 -4.86 -4.75
CA THR A 73 -14.66 -6.08 -4.01
C THR A 73 -13.77 -6.99 -4.85
N HIS A 74 -14.15 -7.21 -6.11
CA HIS A 74 -13.37 -8.01 -7.06
C HIS A 74 -12.39 -7.12 -7.83
N PHE A 75 -11.16 -7.02 -7.34
CA PHE A 75 -10.12 -6.23 -8.00
C PHE A 75 -8.99 -7.12 -8.51
N THR A 76 -8.44 -6.76 -9.68
CA THR A 76 -7.33 -7.50 -10.27
C THR A 76 -6.11 -7.54 -9.33
N LYS A 77 -5.45 -8.70 -9.27
CA LYS A 77 -4.18 -8.86 -8.54
C LYS A 77 -2.97 -8.35 -9.33
N LYS A 78 -3.16 -7.99 -10.61
CA LYS A 78 -2.10 -7.50 -11.50
C LYS A 78 -1.93 -5.99 -11.29
N MET A 79 -0.67 -5.53 -11.20
CA MET A 79 -0.33 -4.12 -10.97
C MET A 79 -0.17 -3.29 -12.26
N GLY A 80 -0.41 -3.88 -13.43
CA GLY A 80 -0.29 -3.18 -14.70
C GLY A 80 -1.44 -2.20 -14.95
N LEU A 81 -1.16 -1.11 -15.67
CA LEU A 81 -2.15 -0.08 -16.02
C LEU A 81 -3.39 -0.66 -16.70
N VAL A 82 -3.19 -1.45 -17.76
CA VAL A 82 -4.28 -2.02 -18.57
C VAL A 82 -5.16 -2.97 -17.76
N PRO A 83 -4.62 -3.97 -17.02
CA PRO A 83 -5.43 -4.82 -16.15
C PRO A 83 -6.22 -4.04 -15.09
N VAL A 84 -5.63 -3.01 -14.48
CA VAL A 84 -6.29 -2.24 -13.42
C VAL A 84 -7.44 -1.42 -13.99
N LEU A 85 -7.21 -0.67 -15.08
CA LEU A 85 -8.26 0.10 -15.74
C LEU A 85 -9.38 -0.81 -16.24
N SER A 86 -9.04 -1.93 -16.88
CA SER A 86 -10.03 -2.91 -17.32
C SER A 86 -10.88 -3.43 -16.16
N SER A 87 -10.27 -3.73 -15.01
CA SER A 87 -11.00 -4.16 -13.80
C SER A 87 -11.95 -3.08 -13.27
N VAL A 88 -11.56 -1.80 -13.32
CA VAL A 88 -12.41 -0.68 -12.87
C VAL A 88 -13.64 -0.52 -13.76
N PHE A 89 -13.46 -0.58 -15.08
CA PHE A 89 -14.56 -0.42 -16.04
C PHE A 89 -15.47 -1.66 -16.14
N HIS A 90 -14.93 -2.87 -15.90
CA HIS A 90 -15.74 -4.08 -15.93
C HIS A 90 -16.61 -4.24 -14.66
N ASN A 91 -16.13 -3.74 -13.52
CA ASN A 91 -16.81 -3.87 -12.22
C ASN A 91 -17.58 -2.61 -11.81
N ILE A 92 -18.10 -1.83 -12.77
CA ILE A 92 -18.89 -0.61 -12.50
C ILE A 92 -20.13 -0.91 -11.64
N ASN A 93 -20.71 -2.11 -11.79
CA ASN A 93 -21.88 -2.52 -11.02
C ASN A 93 -21.59 -2.74 -9.52
N GLU A 94 -20.31 -2.89 -9.13
CA GLU A 94 -19.91 -3.02 -7.72
C GLU A 94 -19.66 -1.67 -7.03
N TRP A 95 -19.81 -0.55 -7.74
CA TRP A 95 -19.50 0.76 -7.18
C TRP A 95 -20.46 1.12 -6.04
N SER A 96 -19.89 1.33 -4.85
CA SER A 96 -20.64 1.81 -3.70
C SER A 96 -20.59 3.34 -3.67
N TRP A 97 -21.73 3.98 -3.95
CA TRP A 97 -21.85 5.44 -3.86
C TRP A 97 -21.45 5.98 -2.48
N GLN A 98 -21.76 5.25 -1.41
CA GLN A 98 -21.41 5.63 -0.03
C GLN A 98 -19.88 5.68 0.16
N THR A 99 -19.17 4.69 -0.38
CA THR A 99 -17.70 4.61 -0.29
C THR A 99 -17.05 5.71 -1.12
N ILE A 100 -17.57 5.97 -2.32
CA ILE A 100 -17.10 7.03 -3.21
C ILE A 100 -17.26 8.40 -2.55
N LEU A 101 -18.43 8.69 -1.98
CA LEU A 101 -18.71 9.96 -1.33
C LEU A 101 -17.78 10.20 -0.13
N MET A 102 -17.63 9.20 0.75
CA MET A 102 -16.71 9.32 1.89
C MET A 102 -15.26 9.48 1.45
N GLY A 103 -14.80 8.64 0.53
CA GLY A 103 -13.44 8.70 -0.01
C GLY A 103 -13.13 10.05 -0.66
N PHE A 104 -14.06 10.59 -1.43
CA PHE A 104 -13.93 11.90 -2.05
C PHE A 104 -13.89 13.03 -1.02
N CYS A 105 -14.76 13.01 0.01
CA CYS A 105 -14.72 13.97 1.11
C CYS A 105 -13.36 13.98 1.83
N PHE A 106 -12.81 12.80 2.17
CA PHE A 106 -11.49 12.72 2.80
C PHE A 106 -10.36 13.15 1.87
N LEU A 107 -10.44 12.83 0.58
CA LEU A 107 -9.46 13.29 -0.39
C LEU A 107 -9.45 14.81 -0.51
N VAL A 108 -10.62 15.44 -0.60
CA VAL A 108 -10.77 16.91 -0.60
C VAL A 108 -10.22 17.50 0.69
N PHE A 109 -10.56 16.93 1.85
CA PHE A 109 -10.05 17.36 3.15
C PHE A 109 -8.50 17.34 3.17
N LEU A 110 -7.89 16.22 2.79
CA LEU A 110 -6.42 16.08 2.76
C LEU A 110 -5.77 17.08 1.79
N LEU A 111 -6.35 17.29 0.62
CA LEU A 111 -5.86 18.26 -0.36
C LEU A 111 -5.98 19.71 0.14
N LEU A 112 -7.08 20.05 0.82
CA LEU A 112 -7.27 21.35 1.44
C LEU A 112 -6.26 21.60 2.55
N THR A 113 -6.06 20.64 3.45
CA THR A 113 -5.06 20.77 4.52
C THR A 113 -3.66 20.92 3.95
N ARG A 114 -3.33 20.17 2.88
CA ARG A 114 -2.07 20.33 2.17
C ARG A 114 -1.94 21.70 1.52
N HIS A 115 -2.99 22.21 0.87
CA HIS A 115 -2.98 23.54 0.25
C HIS A 115 -2.77 24.65 1.28
N VAL A 116 -3.42 24.56 2.44
CA VAL A 116 -3.23 25.51 3.56
C VAL A 116 -1.81 25.45 4.10
N SER A 117 -1.23 24.26 4.25
CA SER A 117 0.16 24.11 4.72
C SER A 117 1.18 24.70 3.75
N ILE A 118 0.94 24.65 2.44
CA ILE A 118 1.83 25.26 1.44
C ILE A 118 1.75 26.79 1.53
N ARG A 119 0.55 27.36 1.73
CA ARG A 119 0.40 28.81 1.90
C ARG A 119 0.97 29.33 3.22
N ASN A 120 0.81 28.56 4.30
CA ASN A 120 1.20 28.97 5.65
C ASN A 120 2.17 27.94 6.27
N PRO A 121 3.49 28.18 6.23
CA PRO A 121 4.47 27.22 6.75
C PRO A 121 4.35 26.97 8.26
N LYS A 122 3.76 27.90 9.03
CA LYS A 122 3.44 27.72 10.46
C LYS A 122 2.40 26.61 10.70
N LEU A 123 1.58 26.29 9.70
CA LEU A 123 0.52 25.26 9.75
C LEU A 123 0.97 23.91 9.16
N PHE A 124 2.28 23.70 8.96
CA PHE A 124 2.82 22.43 8.46
C PHE A 124 2.38 21.21 9.30
N TRP A 125 2.33 21.36 10.62
CA TRP A 125 1.87 20.33 11.55
C TRP A 125 0.46 19.83 11.24
N VAL A 126 -0.41 20.70 10.71
CA VAL A 126 -1.78 20.33 10.34
C VAL A 126 -1.77 19.38 9.15
N SER A 127 -0.93 19.61 8.13
CA SER A 127 -0.80 18.69 6.99
C SER A 127 -0.12 17.38 7.38
N ALA A 128 0.84 17.42 8.31
CA ALA A 128 1.47 16.20 8.82
C ALA A 128 0.49 15.34 9.65
N GLY A 129 -0.39 15.97 10.43
CA GLY A 129 -1.42 15.29 11.23
C GLY A 129 -2.70 14.93 10.46
N ALA A 130 -2.91 15.47 9.25
CA ALA A 130 -4.15 15.30 8.50
C ALA A 130 -4.52 13.82 8.22
N PRO A 131 -3.59 12.92 7.83
CA PRO A 131 -3.93 11.50 7.61
C PRO A 131 -4.41 10.82 8.90
N LEU A 132 -3.78 11.11 10.04
CA LEU A 132 -4.18 10.56 11.34
C LEU A 132 -5.54 11.11 11.78
N LEU A 133 -5.75 12.42 11.66
CA LEU A 133 -7.04 13.06 11.94
C LEU A 133 -8.16 12.51 11.06
N SER A 134 -7.88 12.29 9.78
CA SER A 134 -8.80 11.66 8.83
C SER A 134 -9.25 10.28 9.33
N VAL A 135 -8.31 9.43 9.76
CA VAL A 135 -8.63 8.11 10.32
C VAL A 135 -9.47 8.23 11.59
N ILE A 136 -9.08 9.08 12.54
CA ILE A 136 -9.81 9.28 13.80
C ILE A 136 -11.24 9.76 13.53
N LEU A 137 -11.40 10.76 12.67
CA LEU A 137 -12.71 11.34 12.32
C LEU A 137 -13.57 10.32 11.57
N SER A 138 -12.98 9.52 10.68
CA SER A 138 -13.65 8.41 10.01
C SER A 138 -14.14 7.36 11.00
N THR A 139 -13.31 6.93 11.95
CA THR A 139 -13.68 5.96 12.99
C THR A 139 -14.82 6.47 13.86
N ILE A 140 -14.78 7.74 14.28
CA ILE A 140 -15.85 8.35 15.08
C ILE A 140 -17.16 8.43 14.29
N LEU A 141 -17.11 8.86 13.03
CA LEU A 141 -18.30 8.92 12.17
C LEU A 141 -18.90 7.53 11.95
N VAL A 142 -18.07 6.52 11.65
CA VAL A 142 -18.55 5.15 11.48
C VAL A 142 -19.15 4.61 12.78
N PHE A 143 -18.54 4.88 13.94
CA PHE A 143 -19.08 4.48 15.23
C PHE A 143 -20.44 5.14 15.53
N ALA A 144 -20.55 6.45 15.29
CA ALA A 144 -21.78 7.21 15.54
C ALA A 144 -22.93 6.82 14.60
N PHE A 145 -22.66 6.51 13.33
CA PHE A 145 -23.67 6.16 12.33
C PHE A 145 -23.97 4.65 12.22
N LYS A 146 -23.14 3.77 12.77
CA LYS A 146 -23.19 2.31 12.49
C LYS A 146 -23.21 1.41 13.74
N ALA A 147 -23.87 1.85 14.81
CA ALA A 147 -24.00 1.10 16.04
C ALA A 147 -24.86 -0.20 15.97
N GLU A 148 -25.47 -0.57 14.82
CA GLU A 148 -26.39 -1.73 14.80
C GLU A 148 -26.23 -2.79 13.71
N ASN A 149 -25.30 -2.73 12.76
CA ASN A 149 -25.16 -3.82 11.77
C ASN A 149 -23.71 -4.29 11.57
N HIS A 150 -23.47 -5.49 12.10
CA HIS A 150 -22.23 -6.26 12.09
C HIS A 150 -21.61 -6.36 10.70
N GLY A 151 -20.29 -6.15 10.61
CA GLY A 151 -19.53 -6.37 9.38
C GLY A 151 -18.30 -5.48 9.19
N ILE A 152 -17.81 -4.82 10.24
CA ILE A 152 -16.51 -4.13 10.17
C ILE A 152 -15.47 -5.16 10.58
N SER A 153 -14.59 -5.55 9.65
CA SER A 153 -13.46 -6.42 9.96
C SER A 153 -12.52 -5.66 10.89
N VAL A 154 -12.69 -5.88 12.19
CA VAL A 154 -11.80 -5.35 13.23
C VAL A 154 -10.47 -6.09 13.06
N LEU A 155 -9.37 -5.34 12.95
CA LEU A 155 -8.03 -5.93 12.92
C LEU A 155 -7.85 -6.82 14.15
N GLN A 156 -7.29 -8.03 13.95
CA GLN A 156 -6.92 -8.89 15.07
C GLN A 156 -5.96 -8.15 15.99
N GLU A 157 -6.34 -8.03 17.26
CA GLU A 157 -5.50 -7.48 18.32
C GLU A 157 -4.39 -8.48 18.68
N GLY A 158 -3.16 -7.99 18.76
CA GLY A 158 -2.02 -8.77 19.23
C GLY A 158 -0.68 -8.23 18.77
N LEU A 159 0.37 -8.48 19.55
CA LEU A 159 1.75 -8.30 19.10
C LEU A 159 2.09 -9.47 18.18
N ASN A 160 2.51 -9.19 16.94
CA ASN A 160 2.97 -10.26 16.05
C ASN A 160 4.23 -10.90 16.67
N PRO A 161 4.30 -12.23 16.85
CA PRO A 161 5.51 -12.87 17.39
C PRO A 161 6.72 -12.60 16.48
N PRO A 162 7.95 -12.67 17.04
CA PRO A 162 9.16 -12.52 16.25
C PRO A 162 9.17 -13.49 15.05
N SER A 163 9.28 -12.96 13.84
CA SER A 163 9.21 -13.72 12.58
C SER A 163 10.50 -14.49 12.24
N TRP A 164 11.38 -14.69 13.22
CA TRP A 164 12.67 -15.37 13.04
C TRP A 164 12.49 -16.81 12.55
N ASN A 165 11.46 -17.50 13.07
CA ASN A 165 11.10 -18.86 12.68
C ASN A 165 10.40 -18.93 11.31
N MET A 166 10.10 -17.79 10.67
CA MET A 166 9.43 -17.70 9.38
C MET A 166 10.42 -17.40 8.24
N LEU A 167 11.71 -17.27 8.54
CA LEU A 167 12.76 -17.21 7.54
C LEU A 167 13.05 -18.61 7.00
N HIS A 168 12.73 -18.82 5.73
CA HIS A 168 12.78 -20.14 5.11
C HIS A 168 13.97 -20.20 4.14
N PHE A 169 15.09 -20.77 4.61
CA PHE A 169 16.35 -20.84 3.87
C PHE A 169 16.56 -22.16 3.10
N HIS A 170 15.60 -23.09 3.16
CA HIS A 170 15.71 -24.42 2.54
C HIS A 170 14.48 -24.70 1.65
N GLY A 171 14.64 -25.34 0.49
CA GLY A 171 13.51 -25.81 -0.34
C GLY A 171 13.55 -25.36 -1.81
N SER A 172 12.72 -26.01 -2.64
CA SER A 172 12.68 -25.82 -4.11
C SER A 172 12.28 -24.41 -4.54
N ASN A 173 11.57 -23.66 -3.69
CA ASN A 173 11.01 -22.35 -4.02
C ASN A 173 11.94 -21.18 -3.62
N LEU A 174 13.17 -21.46 -3.19
CA LEU A 174 14.17 -20.43 -2.84
C LEU A 174 14.52 -19.52 -4.02
N GLY A 175 14.46 -20.04 -5.26
CA GLY A 175 14.68 -19.23 -6.46
C GLY A 175 13.66 -18.09 -6.65
N LEU A 176 12.56 -18.08 -5.88
CA LEU A 176 11.58 -17.00 -5.90
C LEU A 176 11.88 -15.90 -4.87
N VAL A 177 12.85 -16.13 -3.98
CA VAL A 177 13.16 -15.26 -2.83
C VAL A 177 14.26 -14.25 -3.15
N VAL A 178 15.19 -14.63 -4.03
CA VAL A 178 16.34 -13.84 -4.49
C VAL A 178 16.05 -13.30 -5.89
#